data_AF-A0A2K2D1V2-F1
#
_entry.id   AF-A0A2K2D1V2-F1
#
_cell.length_a   1.000
_cell.length_b   1.000
_cell.length_c   1.000
_cell.angle_alpha   90.00
_cell.angle_beta   90.00
_cell.angle_gamma   90.00
#
_symmetry.space_group_name_H-M   'P 1'
#
loop_
_entity.id
_entity.type
_entity.pdbx_description
1 polymer ?
#
loop_
_entity_poly.entity_id
_entity_poly.type
_entity_poly.pdbx_seq_one_letter_code
_entity_poly.pdbx_strand_id
1 'polypeptide(L)'
;MWALARRAGRTRCWAVALKSLMLAHGLLLRSDELAPGAAARLGRVPFDLADFRARSSGSPGLSAFVRAYFCFLDTRSLFAAQELDAEADDEDARLDRLWKRQHLLELLMQIRPYGDGMEKQSLVLEAMDCVVIEIFEVYSQVCTGIARFLVAVLGSAPTAPRPRRGEDLAAARRRRGAQGMRVLRKAAEQSKQLSAYFELCRGLGVLNAAEFPAVERVPDDDIRDLEKLIMSHHAEDGCKVGDDEAKALVAVEEDDSGVASKTVVTREWVVFDDGDVDGAGARGRQGHFGDYVDPFVGAPWVSVNLLV
;
A
#
# COMPACT_ATOMS: atom_id res chain seq x y z
N MET A 1 17.61 21.59 8.12
CA MET A 1 18.36 20.58 7.33
C MET A 1 19.85 20.90 7.19
N TRP A 2 20.25 22.08 6.70
CA TRP A 2 21.67 22.47 6.51
C TRP A 2 22.57 22.37 7.76
N ALA A 3 22.04 22.68 8.95
CA ALA A 3 22.78 22.52 10.20
C ALA A 3 23.14 21.05 10.50
N LEU A 4 22.22 20.11 10.18
CA LEU A 4 22.47 18.67 10.30
C LEU A 4 23.53 18.23 9.30
N ALA A 5 23.43 18.66 8.04
CA ALA A 5 24.39 18.34 7.00
C ALA A 5 25.83 18.71 7.37
N ARG A 6 26.04 19.93 7.88
CA ARG A 6 27.36 20.39 8.32
C ARG A 6 27.99 19.53 9.42
N ARG A 7 27.14 18.94 10.28
CA ARG A 7 27.55 18.08 11.39
C ARG A 7 27.78 16.64 10.93
N ALA A 8 26.90 16.12 10.07
CA ALA A 8 27.01 14.79 9.49
C ALA A 8 28.24 14.65 8.57
N GLY A 9 28.50 15.64 7.71
CA GLY A 9 29.60 15.57 6.74
C GLY A 9 31.03 15.59 7.32
N ARG A 10 31.17 15.86 8.63
CA ARG A 10 32.49 15.92 9.31
C ARG A 10 32.66 14.91 10.44
N THR A 11 31.61 14.16 10.79
CA THR A 11 31.68 13.25 11.93
C THR A 11 32.30 11.91 11.53
N ARG A 12 33.16 11.38 12.41
CA ARG A 12 33.57 9.96 12.43
C ARG A 12 33.05 9.23 13.67
N CYS A 13 32.17 9.90 14.44
CA CYS A 13 31.49 9.34 15.60
C CYS A 13 30.16 8.74 15.15
N TRP A 14 30.00 7.42 15.34
CA TRP A 14 28.80 6.68 14.94
C TRP A 14 27.53 7.24 15.61
N ALA A 15 27.62 7.65 16.89
CA ALA A 15 26.47 8.18 17.61
C ALA A 15 25.99 9.52 17.03
N VAL A 16 26.91 10.38 16.58
CA VAL A 16 26.55 11.64 15.93
C VAL A 16 25.99 11.39 14.53
N ALA A 17 26.54 10.44 13.78
CA ALA A 17 26.04 10.07 12.47
C ALA A 17 24.61 9.52 12.59
N LEU A 18 24.38 8.58 13.52
CA LEU A 18 23.08 7.96 13.75
C LEU A 18 22.03 8.96 14.21
N LYS A 19 22.34 9.83 15.18
CA LYS A 19 21.42 10.91 15.59
C LYS A 19 21.09 11.85 14.43
N SER A 20 22.05 12.14 13.55
CA SER A 20 21.81 12.99 12.38
C SER A 20 20.86 12.31 11.39
N LEU A 21 20.99 10.99 11.20
CA LEU A 21 20.09 10.17 10.38
C LEU A 21 18.69 10.10 10.98
N MET A 22 18.54 9.80 12.27
CA MET A 22 17.22 9.76 12.94
C MET A 22 16.51 11.11 12.88
N LEU A 23 17.24 12.22 13.04
CA LEU A 23 16.66 13.56 12.89
C LEU A 23 16.26 13.85 11.44
N ALA A 24 17.05 13.42 10.46
CA ALA A 24 16.70 13.55 9.04
C ALA A 24 15.47 12.70 8.69
N HIS A 25 15.39 11.47 9.20
CA HIS A 25 14.25 10.57 9.08
C HIS A 25 12.98 11.27 9.58
N GLY A 26 12.97 11.71 10.84
CA GLY A 26 11.80 12.35 11.43
C GLY A 26 11.43 13.67 10.74
N LEU A 27 12.37 14.38 10.13
CA LEU A 27 12.05 15.55 9.30
C LEU A 27 11.41 15.15 7.97
N LEU A 28 11.91 14.12 7.30
CA LEU A 28 11.32 13.66 6.03
C LEU A 28 9.90 13.12 6.23
N LEU A 29 9.64 12.37 7.30
CA LEU A 29 8.30 11.86 7.58
C LEU A 29 7.33 12.93 8.06
N ARG A 30 7.67 13.66 9.13
CA ARG A 30 6.75 14.68 9.69
C ARG A 30 6.49 15.84 8.74
N SER A 31 7.41 16.13 7.82
CA SER A 31 7.15 17.17 6.82
C SER A 31 5.99 16.78 5.92
N ASP A 32 5.88 15.51 5.53
CA ASP A 32 4.81 15.05 4.64
C ASP A 32 3.46 14.96 5.37
N GLU A 33 3.45 14.61 6.65
CA GLU A 33 2.27 14.70 7.53
C GLU A 33 1.76 16.14 7.69
N LEU A 34 2.68 17.10 7.85
CA LEU A 34 2.33 18.50 8.09
C LEU A 34 1.90 19.23 6.82
N ALA A 35 2.51 18.90 5.68
CA ALA A 35 2.18 19.44 4.39
C ALA A 35 2.56 18.45 3.28
N PRO A 36 1.58 17.88 2.55
CA PRO A 36 1.85 16.96 1.46
C PRO A 36 2.90 17.51 0.47
N GLY A 37 3.89 16.68 0.14
CA GLY A 37 4.99 17.02 -0.76
C GLY A 37 6.07 17.90 -0.13
N ALA A 38 6.01 18.22 1.17
CA ALA A 38 7.08 19.00 1.82
C ALA A 38 8.38 18.21 1.92
N ALA A 39 8.30 16.89 2.14
CA ALA A 39 9.44 15.99 2.08
C ALA A 39 10.15 16.07 0.71
N ALA A 40 9.37 16.12 -0.36
CA ALA A 40 9.88 16.22 -1.71
C ALA A 40 10.46 17.62 -2.02
N ARG A 41 9.85 18.69 -1.49
CA ARG A 41 10.39 20.07 -1.57
C ARG A 41 11.71 20.24 -0.79
N LEU A 42 11.95 19.42 0.22
CA LEU A 42 13.23 19.37 0.93
C LEU A 42 14.35 18.72 0.08
N GLY A 43 13.98 17.95 -0.93
CA GLY A 43 14.90 17.29 -1.85
C GLY A 43 15.71 16.16 -1.20
N ARG A 44 16.79 15.77 -1.87
CA ARG A 44 17.70 14.71 -1.39
C ARG A 44 18.37 15.13 -0.08
N VAL A 45 18.65 14.18 0.80
CA VAL A 45 19.38 14.41 2.05
C VAL A 45 20.71 15.13 1.76
N PRO A 46 21.00 16.30 2.37
CA PRO A 46 22.14 17.15 1.97
C PRO A 46 23.46 16.75 2.63
N PHE A 47 23.69 15.47 2.89
CA PHE A 47 24.95 14.92 3.40
C PHE A 47 25.16 13.50 2.89
N ASP A 48 26.40 13.05 2.89
CA ASP A 48 26.77 11.71 2.43
C ASP A 48 27.43 10.90 3.54
N LEU A 49 26.91 9.70 3.78
CA LEU A 49 27.44 8.73 4.73
C LEU A 49 27.63 7.34 4.08
N ALA A 50 27.62 7.23 2.75
CA ALA A 50 27.77 5.96 2.04
C ALA A 50 29.11 5.26 2.36
N ASP A 51 30.18 6.03 2.51
CA ASP A 51 31.52 5.54 2.85
C ASP A 51 31.87 5.70 4.35
N PHE A 52 30.86 5.88 5.20
CA PHE A 52 31.07 6.15 6.63
C PHE A 52 31.86 5.02 7.32
N ARG A 53 32.90 5.41 8.06
CA ARG A 53 33.72 4.53 8.92
C ARG A 53 33.85 5.13 10.31
N ALA A 54 33.37 4.41 11.32
CA ALA A 54 33.49 4.82 12.71
C ALA A 54 34.96 4.84 13.16
N ARG A 55 35.33 5.83 13.98
CA ARG A 55 36.70 5.96 14.52
C ARG A 55 37.08 4.83 15.49
N SER A 56 36.11 4.17 16.10
CA SER A 56 36.36 3.03 17.00
C SER A 56 36.63 1.77 16.17
N SER A 57 37.86 1.26 16.25
CA SER A 57 38.35 0.06 15.54
C SER A 57 37.57 -1.23 15.86
N GLY A 58 36.72 -1.23 16.88
CA GLY A 58 35.89 -2.37 17.28
C GLY A 58 34.45 -2.39 16.74
N SER A 59 34.10 -1.57 15.74
CA SER A 59 32.68 -1.44 15.34
C SER A 59 32.41 -1.44 13.83
N PRO A 60 32.86 -2.46 13.07
CA PRO A 60 32.45 -2.63 11.67
C PRO A 60 30.92 -2.71 11.54
N GLY A 61 30.24 -3.33 12.52
CA GLY A 61 28.78 -3.41 12.59
C GLY A 61 28.09 -2.04 12.65
N LEU A 62 28.59 -1.10 13.46
CA LEU A 62 28.03 0.27 13.54
C LEU A 62 28.24 1.05 12.24
N SER A 63 29.38 0.86 11.59
CA SER A 63 29.63 1.49 10.29
C SER A 63 28.71 0.92 9.22
N ALA A 64 28.44 -0.39 9.23
CA ALA A 64 27.44 -1.00 8.35
C ALA A 64 26.02 -0.51 8.63
N PHE A 65 25.63 -0.42 9.90
CA PHE A 65 24.32 0.09 10.33
C PHE A 65 24.06 1.51 9.85
N VAL A 66 25.02 2.42 10.06
CA VAL A 66 24.92 3.83 9.61
C VAL A 66 24.80 3.90 8.09
N ARG A 67 25.58 3.10 7.35
CA ARG A 67 25.52 3.07 5.88
C ARG A 67 24.19 2.54 5.35
N ALA A 68 23.66 1.47 5.94
CA ALA A 68 22.36 0.91 5.57
C ALA A 68 21.23 1.92 5.80
N TYR A 69 21.23 2.57 6.98
CA TYR A 69 20.25 3.60 7.31
C TYR A 69 20.35 4.81 6.36
N PHE A 70 21.58 5.26 6.07
CA PHE A 70 21.79 6.33 5.10
C PHE A 70 21.28 5.96 3.71
N CYS A 71 21.58 4.76 3.22
CA CYS A 71 21.13 4.28 1.91
C CYS A 71 19.59 4.31 1.79
N PHE A 72 18.88 3.89 2.84
CA PHE A 72 17.43 4.01 2.92
C PHE A 72 16.97 5.47 2.81
N LEU A 73 17.46 6.37 3.68
CA LEU A 73 17.00 7.76 3.69
C LEU A 73 17.31 8.49 2.39
N ASP A 74 18.48 8.23 1.82
CA ASP A 74 18.91 8.80 0.56
C ASP A 74 17.96 8.40 -0.57
N THR A 75 17.69 7.09 -0.69
CA THR A 75 16.76 6.55 -1.68
C THR A 75 15.33 7.05 -1.46
N ARG A 76 14.85 7.10 -0.22
CA ARG A 76 13.53 7.64 0.13
C ARG A 76 13.39 9.09 -0.31
N SER A 77 14.39 9.92 -0.02
CA SER A 77 14.37 11.34 -0.40
C SER A 77 14.40 11.54 -1.92
N LEU A 78 15.10 10.66 -2.65
CA LEU A 78 15.13 10.66 -4.11
C LEU A 78 13.78 10.28 -4.71
N PHE A 79 13.12 9.23 -4.19
CA PHE A 79 11.79 8.84 -4.65
C PHE A 79 10.73 9.90 -4.34
N ALA A 80 10.77 10.52 -3.15
CA ALA A 80 9.86 11.61 -2.81
C ALA A 80 9.99 12.78 -3.81
N ALA A 81 11.22 13.18 -4.16
CA ALA A 81 11.46 14.23 -5.14
C ALA A 81 10.88 13.89 -6.52
N GLN A 82 10.99 12.63 -6.96
CA GLN A 82 10.42 12.17 -8.24
C GLN A 82 8.88 12.09 -8.24
N GLU A 83 8.25 11.95 -7.08
CA GLU A 83 6.79 11.86 -6.98
C GLU A 83 6.09 13.23 -7.19
N LEU A 84 6.78 14.36 -7.00
CA LEU A 84 6.22 15.69 -7.32
C LEU A 84 5.96 15.90 -8.81
N ASP A 85 6.75 15.23 -9.66
CA ASP A 85 6.68 15.39 -11.11
C ASP A 85 5.69 14.40 -11.76
N ALA A 86 5.09 13.48 -10.98
CA ALA A 86 4.25 12.41 -11.49
C ALA A 86 2.75 12.77 -11.45
N GLU A 87 2.03 12.54 -12.54
CA GLU A 87 0.57 12.65 -12.57
C GLU A 87 -0.07 11.64 -11.61
N ALA A 88 -0.95 12.12 -10.72
CA ALA A 88 -1.57 11.31 -9.67
C ALA A 88 -2.45 10.17 -10.23
N ASP A 89 -3.13 10.43 -11.36
CA ASP A 89 -4.07 9.51 -12.00
C ASP A 89 -3.40 8.52 -12.98
N ASP A 90 -2.08 8.60 -13.10
CA ASP A 90 -1.18 7.60 -13.70
C ASP A 90 -1.37 6.16 -13.16
N GLU A 91 -2.03 5.21 -13.84
CA GLU A 91 -2.04 3.80 -13.37
C GLU A 91 -0.66 3.14 -13.51
N ASP A 92 0.08 3.43 -14.59
CA ASP A 92 1.45 2.94 -14.76
C ASP A 92 2.37 3.63 -13.73
N ALA A 93 2.18 4.93 -13.47
CA ALA A 93 2.85 5.63 -12.37
C ALA A 93 2.51 5.08 -10.98
N ARG A 94 1.29 4.59 -10.75
CA ARG A 94 0.91 3.92 -9.48
C ARG A 94 1.70 2.64 -9.26
N LEU A 95 1.85 1.81 -10.30
CA LEU A 95 2.66 0.59 -10.22
C LEU A 95 4.15 0.91 -10.04
N ASP A 96 4.66 2.00 -10.62
CA ASP A 96 6.02 2.49 -10.37
C ASP A 96 6.21 2.94 -8.91
N ARG A 97 5.28 3.71 -8.35
CA ARG A 97 5.27 4.09 -6.92
C ARG A 97 5.25 2.85 -6.02
N LEU A 98 4.49 1.83 -6.38
CA LEU A 98 4.43 0.59 -5.63
C LEU A 98 5.75 -0.18 -5.66
N TRP A 99 6.41 -0.24 -6.82
CA TRP A 99 7.75 -0.83 -6.95
C TRP A 99 8.79 -0.07 -6.11
N LYS A 100 8.76 1.26 -6.13
CA LYS A 100 9.61 2.12 -5.29
C LYS A 100 9.44 1.81 -3.81
N ARG A 101 8.19 1.66 -3.34
CA ARG A 101 7.88 1.29 -1.95
C ARG A 101 8.40 -0.10 -1.59
N GLN A 102 8.27 -1.09 -2.50
CA GLN A 102 8.88 -2.41 -2.29
C GLN A 102 10.40 -2.32 -2.17
N HIS A 103 11.06 -1.46 -2.96
CA HIS A 103 12.50 -1.26 -2.83
C HIS A 103 12.88 -0.60 -1.50
N LEU A 104 12.12 0.42 -1.05
CA LEU A 104 12.32 1.02 0.27
C LEU A 104 12.17 0.00 1.39
N LEU A 105 11.19 -0.91 1.29
CA LEU A 105 10.99 -1.98 2.26
C LEU A 105 12.23 -2.91 2.35
N GLU A 106 12.86 -3.23 1.22
CA GLU A 106 14.12 -4.01 1.20
C GLU A 106 15.26 -3.27 1.90
N LEU A 107 15.40 -1.97 1.65
CA LEU A 107 16.44 -1.16 2.29
C LEU A 107 16.21 -1.03 3.79
N LEU A 108 14.96 -0.82 4.23
CA LEU A 108 14.59 -0.81 5.63
C LEU A 108 14.94 -2.12 6.33
N MET A 109 14.61 -3.25 5.70
CA MET A 109 14.95 -4.57 6.23
C MET A 109 16.46 -4.86 6.25
N GLN A 110 17.30 -4.06 5.58
CA GLN A 110 18.77 -4.16 5.68
C GLN A 110 19.34 -3.35 6.86
N ILE A 111 18.55 -2.50 7.51
CA ILE A 111 19.01 -1.76 8.69
C ILE A 111 18.94 -2.71 9.89
N ARG A 112 20.05 -3.40 10.18
CA ARG A 112 20.14 -4.38 11.27
C ARG A 112 21.41 -4.19 12.10
N PRO A 113 21.37 -4.42 13.42
CA PRO A 113 22.59 -4.47 14.21
C PRO A 113 23.39 -5.73 13.85
N TYR A 114 24.49 -5.55 13.09
CA TYR A 114 25.33 -6.65 12.60
C TYR A 114 26.48 -7.05 13.54
N GLY A 115 26.76 -6.26 14.57
CA GLY A 115 27.91 -6.47 15.46
C GLY A 115 27.48 -6.85 16.88
N ASP A 116 28.30 -7.68 17.53
CA ASP A 116 28.09 -8.10 18.91
C ASP A 116 28.05 -6.89 19.87
N GLY A 117 27.09 -6.89 20.80
CA GLY A 117 26.93 -5.84 21.80
C GLY A 117 26.20 -4.60 21.29
N MET A 118 25.76 -4.56 20.03
CA MET A 118 24.93 -3.48 19.50
C MET A 118 23.53 -3.49 20.11
N GLU A 119 23.02 -4.67 20.50
CA GLU A 119 21.75 -4.86 21.20
C GLU A 119 21.70 -4.18 22.57
N LYS A 120 22.87 -3.88 23.16
CA LYS A 120 22.98 -3.18 24.46
C LYS A 120 23.01 -1.66 24.30
N GLN A 121 23.13 -1.15 23.07
CA GLN A 121 23.24 0.28 22.82
C GLN A 121 21.85 0.88 22.65
N SER A 122 21.38 1.61 23.65
CA SER A 122 20.04 2.24 23.63
C SER A 122 19.79 3.08 22.38
N LEU A 123 20.80 3.82 21.88
CA LEU A 123 20.67 4.61 20.65
C LEU A 123 20.42 3.74 19.40
N VAL A 124 20.95 2.52 19.35
CA VAL A 124 20.70 1.58 18.26
C VAL A 124 19.27 1.05 18.34
N LEU A 125 18.79 0.72 19.56
CA LEU A 125 17.41 0.28 19.76
C LEU A 125 16.40 1.38 19.41
N GLU A 126 16.63 2.62 19.83
CA GLU A 126 15.80 3.77 19.43
C GLU A 126 15.78 3.95 17.90
N ALA A 127 16.92 3.76 17.23
CA ALA A 127 16.97 3.82 15.77
C ALA A 127 16.20 2.68 15.11
N MET A 128 16.26 1.47 15.68
CA MET A 128 15.47 0.32 15.23
C MET A 128 13.98 0.54 15.41
N ASP A 129 13.54 1.18 16.50
CA ASP A 129 12.14 1.57 16.69
C ASP A 129 11.66 2.49 15.55
N CYS A 130 12.45 3.51 15.20
CA CYS A 130 12.14 4.36 14.04
C CYS A 130 12.03 3.55 12.73
N VAL A 131 12.90 2.56 12.53
CA VAL A 131 12.89 1.70 11.34
C VAL A 131 11.64 0.81 11.32
N VAL A 132 11.25 0.22 12.44
CA VAL A 132 10.07 -0.65 12.53
C VAL A 132 8.79 0.14 12.24
N ILE A 133 8.66 1.34 12.79
CA ILE A 133 7.52 2.23 12.52
C ILE A 133 7.44 2.53 11.01
N GLU A 134 8.56 2.90 10.40
CA GLU A 134 8.63 3.20 8.97
C GLU A 134 8.37 1.98 8.08
N ILE A 135 8.80 0.78 8.51
CA ILE A 135 8.46 -0.48 7.84
C ILE A 135 6.95 -0.69 7.81
N PHE A 136 6.24 -0.42 8.91
CA PHE A 136 4.78 -0.54 8.95
C PHE A 136 4.11 0.40 7.96
N GLU A 137 4.52 1.66 7.95
CA GLU A 137 3.99 2.66 7.02
C GLU A 137 4.20 2.24 5.56
N VAL A 138 5.44 1.87 5.20
CA VAL A 138 5.76 1.44 3.83
C VAL A 138 5.02 0.15 3.47
N TYR A 139 4.95 -0.83 4.36
CA TYR A 139 4.26 -2.10 4.10
C TYR A 139 2.74 -1.92 3.95
N SER A 140 2.11 -1.13 4.81
CA SER A 140 0.68 -0.78 4.71
C SER A 140 0.35 -0.13 3.37
N GLN A 141 1.22 0.77 2.91
CA GLN A 141 1.09 1.40 1.60
C GLN A 141 1.29 0.41 0.44
N VAL A 142 2.18 -0.58 0.59
CA VAL A 142 2.35 -1.67 -0.37
C VAL A 142 1.08 -2.50 -0.45
N CYS A 143 0.53 -2.96 0.69
CA CYS A 143 -0.71 -3.72 0.74
C CYS A 143 -1.89 -2.97 0.12
N THR A 144 -2.04 -1.69 0.45
CA THR A 144 -3.08 -0.82 -0.11
C THR A 144 -2.91 -0.65 -1.63
N GLY A 145 -1.68 -0.49 -2.12
CA GLY A 145 -1.39 -0.43 -3.55
C GLY A 145 -1.73 -1.72 -4.28
N ILE A 146 -1.43 -2.87 -3.69
CA ILE A 146 -1.79 -4.19 -4.23
C ILE A 146 -3.30 -4.36 -4.27
N ALA A 147 -4.01 -4.04 -3.18
CA ALA A 147 -5.47 -4.13 -3.14
C ALA A 147 -6.11 -3.29 -4.25
N ARG A 148 -5.63 -2.06 -4.47
CA ARG A 148 -6.08 -1.21 -5.58
C ARG A 148 -5.78 -1.83 -6.96
N PHE A 149 -4.61 -2.43 -7.14
CA PHE A 149 -4.29 -3.15 -8.37
C PHE A 149 -5.23 -4.33 -8.61
N LEU A 150 -5.50 -5.13 -7.57
CA LEU A 150 -6.42 -6.26 -7.65
C LEU A 150 -7.85 -5.80 -8.01
N VAL A 151 -8.34 -4.73 -7.37
CA VAL A 151 -9.64 -4.13 -7.72
C VAL A 151 -9.64 -3.60 -9.16
N ALA A 152 -8.56 -3.00 -9.63
CA ALA A 152 -8.48 -2.49 -11.00
C ALA A 152 -8.42 -3.59 -12.07
N VAL A 153 -7.93 -4.78 -11.71
CA VAL A 153 -7.82 -5.94 -12.62
C VAL A 153 -9.03 -6.86 -12.56
N LEU A 154 -9.61 -7.06 -11.37
CA LEU A 154 -10.75 -7.95 -11.13
C LEU A 154 -12.11 -7.23 -11.17
N GLY A 155 -12.13 -5.91 -10.92
CA GLY A 155 -13.35 -5.13 -10.87
C GLY A 155 -13.84 -4.69 -12.26
N SER A 156 -15.15 -4.49 -12.38
CA SER A 156 -15.83 -4.01 -13.60
C SER A 156 -15.53 -2.53 -13.96
N ALA A 157 -14.67 -1.87 -13.18
CA ALA A 157 -14.39 -0.44 -13.33
C ALA A 157 -13.49 -0.17 -14.55
N PRO A 158 -13.83 0.82 -15.40
CA PRO A 158 -13.09 1.09 -16.63
C PRO A 158 -11.82 1.90 -16.32
N THR A 159 -10.84 1.31 -15.62
CA THR A 159 -9.47 1.86 -15.62
C THR A 159 -8.74 1.33 -16.84
N ALA A 160 -9.15 1.81 -18.02
CA ALA A 160 -8.48 1.49 -19.28
C ALA A 160 -7.01 1.93 -19.17
N PRO A 161 -6.03 1.01 -19.27
CA PRO A 161 -4.62 1.37 -19.22
C PRO A 161 -4.30 2.32 -20.36
N ARG A 162 -3.47 3.34 -20.11
CA ARG A 162 -2.98 4.25 -21.16
C ARG A 162 -2.17 3.42 -22.16
N PRO A 163 -2.60 3.31 -23.43
CA PRO A 163 -1.83 2.62 -24.44
C PRO A 163 -0.60 3.45 -24.80
N ARG A 164 0.54 2.80 -25.02
CA ARG A 164 1.70 3.47 -25.59
C ARG A 164 1.45 3.76 -27.07
N ARG A 165 2.22 4.67 -27.65
CA ARG A 165 2.09 4.99 -29.08
C ARG A 165 2.29 3.73 -29.92
N GLY A 166 1.27 3.35 -30.70
CA GLY A 166 1.27 2.15 -31.53
C GLY A 166 0.92 0.85 -30.80
N GLU A 167 0.43 0.93 -29.56
CA GLU A 167 0.03 -0.24 -28.77
C GLU A 167 -1.50 -0.34 -28.67
N ASP A 168 -2.02 -1.54 -28.91
CA ASP A 168 -3.44 -1.81 -28.75
C ASP A 168 -3.81 -1.93 -27.26
N LEU A 169 -5.05 -1.59 -26.91
CA LEU A 169 -5.56 -1.61 -25.54
C LEU A 169 -5.40 -2.99 -24.85
N ALA A 170 -5.51 -4.09 -25.61
CA ALA A 170 -5.30 -5.45 -25.11
C ALA A 170 -3.82 -5.71 -24.75
N ALA A 171 -2.88 -5.20 -25.54
CA ALA A 171 -1.45 -5.27 -25.21
C ALA A 171 -1.12 -4.42 -23.98
N ALA A 172 -1.75 -3.24 -23.86
CA ALA A 172 -1.61 -2.39 -22.69
C ALA A 172 -2.13 -3.05 -21.40
N ARG A 173 -3.28 -3.75 -21.47
CA ARG A 173 -3.81 -4.55 -20.35
C ARG A 173 -2.87 -5.69 -19.96
N ARG A 174 -2.36 -6.47 -20.92
CA ARG A 174 -1.40 -7.55 -20.64
C ARG A 174 -0.11 -7.05 -20.01
N ARG A 175 0.46 -5.94 -20.53
CA ARG A 175 1.66 -5.33 -19.96
C ARG A 175 1.43 -4.93 -18.50
N ARG A 176 0.31 -4.23 -18.23
CA ARG A 176 -0.05 -3.78 -16.88
C ARG A 176 -0.29 -4.95 -15.94
N GLY A 177 -1.06 -5.95 -16.38
CA GLY A 177 -1.28 -7.18 -15.64
C GLY A 177 0.03 -7.88 -15.28
N ALA A 178 0.93 -8.06 -16.25
CA ALA A 178 2.26 -8.64 -16.01
C ALA A 178 3.13 -7.80 -15.05
N GLN A 179 3.03 -6.46 -15.10
CA GLN A 179 3.72 -5.58 -14.15
C GLN A 179 3.16 -5.73 -12.73
N GLY A 180 1.85 -5.65 -12.55
CA GLY A 180 1.24 -5.81 -11.23
C GLY A 180 1.40 -7.22 -10.66
N MET A 181 1.40 -8.27 -11.49
CA MET A 181 1.72 -9.63 -11.03
C MET A 181 3.16 -9.78 -10.54
N ARG A 182 4.13 -9.10 -11.18
CA ARG A 182 5.52 -9.07 -10.67
C ARG A 182 5.59 -8.40 -9.30
N VAL A 183 4.86 -7.30 -9.12
CA VAL A 183 4.78 -6.59 -7.84
C VAL A 183 4.11 -7.48 -6.78
N LEU A 184 2.99 -8.13 -7.09
CA LEU A 184 2.30 -9.04 -6.16
C LEU A 184 3.20 -10.18 -5.70
N ARG A 185 3.89 -10.87 -6.64
CA ARG A 185 4.84 -11.93 -6.29
C ARG A 185 5.97 -11.44 -5.40
N LYS A 186 6.52 -10.25 -5.71
CA LYS A 186 7.56 -9.65 -4.88
C LYS A 186 7.06 -9.34 -3.48
N ALA A 187 5.82 -8.86 -3.32
CA ALA A 187 5.24 -8.60 -2.00
C ALA A 187 5.04 -9.88 -1.19
N ALA A 188 4.61 -10.98 -1.83
CA ALA A 188 4.49 -12.28 -1.18
C ALA A 188 5.83 -12.85 -0.71
N GLU A 189 6.93 -12.57 -1.42
CA GLU A 189 8.27 -12.93 -0.96
C GLU A 189 8.74 -12.01 0.18
N GLN A 190 8.52 -10.71 0.05
CA GLN A 190 8.88 -9.72 1.08
C GLN A 190 8.16 -9.98 2.41
N SER A 191 6.90 -10.44 2.39
CA SER A 191 6.16 -10.78 3.62
C SER A 191 6.81 -11.92 4.42
N LYS A 192 7.44 -12.89 3.74
CA LYS A 192 8.22 -13.96 4.37
C LYS A 192 9.46 -13.40 5.06
N GLN A 193 10.20 -12.55 4.36
CA GLN A 193 11.41 -11.90 4.89
C GLN A 193 11.10 -10.95 6.05
N LEU A 194 9.96 -10.26 5.97
CA LEU A 194 9.47 -9.35 6.98
C LEU A 194 9.11 -10.06 8.29
N SER A 195 8.50 -11.25 8.19
CA SER A 195 8.22 -12.10 9.36
C SER A 195 9.52 -12.42 10.12
N ALA A 196 10.56 -12.86 9.41
CA ALA A 196 11.86 -13.16 10.02
C ALA A 196 12.56 -11.92 10.59
N TYR A 197 12.38 -10.76 9.95
CA TYR A 197 12.91 -9.49 10.45
C TYR A 197 12.27 -9.07 11.77
N PHE A 198 10.94 -9.20 11.91
CA PHE A 198 10.27 -8.85 13.16
C PHE A 198 10.65 -9.76 14.32
N GLU A 199 10.85 -11.06 14.08
CA GLU A 199 11.38 -11.96 15.11
C GLU A 199 12.78 -11.54 15.57
N LEU A 200 13.65 -11.12 14.64
CA LEU A 200 14.94 -10.53 14.98
C LEU A 200 14.77 -9.28 15.86
N CYS A 201 13.89 -8.35 15.49
CA CYS A 201 13.64 -7.13 16.27
C CYS A 201 13.11 -7.44 17.69
N ARG A 202 12.23 -8.43 17.84
CA ARG A 202 11.76 -8.89 19.16
C ARG A 202 12.88 -9.49 19.99
N GLY A 203 13.73 -10.32 19.39
CA GLY A 203 14.90 -10.89 20.06
C GLY A 203 15.92 -9.84 20.53
N LEU A 204 15.96 -8.68 19.87
CA LEU A 204 16.80 -7.54 20.24
C LEU A 204 16.16 -6.63 21.31
N GLY A 205 14.88 -6.83 21.66
CA GLY A 205 14.16 -5.98 22.60
C GLY A 205 13.63 -4.67 22.01
N VAL A 206 13.42 -4.60 20.69
CA VAL A 206 12.80 -3.45 20.02
C VAL A 206 11.31 -3.42 20.39
N LEU A 207 10.88 -2.38 21.11
CA LEU A 207 9.58 -2.34 21.78
C LEU A 207 8.42 -2.39 20.79
N ASN A 208 8.51 -1.65 19.68
CA ASN A 208 7.44 -1.60 18.67
C ASN A 208 7.28 -2.90 17.87
N ALA A 209 8.28 -3.80 17.90
CA ALA A 209 8.18 -5.08 17.19
C ALA A 209 7.26 -6.09 17.90
N ALA A 210 6.98 -5.89 19.19
CA ALA A 210 6.11 -6.77 19.99
C ALA A 210 4.61 -6.51 19.77
N GLU A 211 4.25 -5.29 19.36
CA GLU A 211 2.85 -4.86 19.17
C GLU A 211 2.33 -5.13 17.74
N PHE A 212 3.16 -5.72 16.88
CA PHE A 212 2.88 -5.84 15.45
C PHE A 212 1.95 -7.03 15.13
N PRO A 213 0.83 -6.81 14.39
CA PRO A 213 -0.09 -7.87 13.98
C PRO A 213 0.58 -8.85 13.01
N ALA A 214 0.15 -10.11 12.99
CA ALA A 214 0.74 -11.12 12.10
C ALA A 214 0.69 -10.65 10.63
N VAL A 215 1.82 -10.75 9.93
CA VAL A 215 1.89 -10.41 8.50
C VAL A 215 1.06 -11.43 7.72
N GLU A 216 -0.11 -11.00 7.24
CA GLU A 216 -1.00 -11.83 6.44
C GLU A 216 -0.36 -12.13 5.06
N ARG A 217 -0.49 -13.39 4.62
CA ARG A 217 0.16 -13.90 3.40
C ARG A 217 -0.89 -14.17 2.36
N VAL A 218 -0.64 -13.71 1.14
CA VAL A 218 -1.40 -14.14 -0.03
C VAL A 218 -0.97 -15.58 -0.38
N PRO A 219 -1.88 -16.55 -0.44
CA PRO A 219 -1.55 -17.92 -0.83
C PRO A 219 -0.90 -17.99 -2.21
N ASP A 220 0.14 -18.82 -2.35
CA ASP A 220 0.84 -19.01 -3.63
C ASP A 220 -0.09 -19.59 -4.71
N ASP A 221 -1.16 -20.27 -4.31
CA ASP A 221 -2.17 -20.85 -5.21
C ASP A 221 -3.02 -19.75 -5.86
N ASP A 222 -3.50 -18.80 -5.05
CA ASP A 222 -4.27 -17.65 -5.51
C ASP A 222 -3.47 -16.76 -6.47
N ILE A 223 -2.17 -16.58 -6.21
CA ILE A 223 -1.27 -15.83 -7.10
C ILE A 223 -1.19 -16.52 -8.47
N ARG A 224 -1.11 -17.86 -8.52
CA ARG A 224 -1.04 -18.61 -9.77
C ARG A 224 -2.35 -18.56 -10.54
N ASP A 225 -3.47 -18.64 -9.85
CA ASP A 225 -4.78 -18.62 -10.50
C ASP A 225 -5.12 -17.21 -11.02
N LEU A 226 -4.75 -16.17 -10.27
CA LEU A 226 -4.83 -14.79 -10.74
C LEU A 226 -3.93 -14.55 -11.97
N GLU A 227 -2.73 -15.13 -11.98
CA GLU A 227 -1.86 -15.04 -13.16
C GLU A 227 -2.50 -15.66 -14.39
N LYS A 228 -3.07 -16.87 -14.26
CA LYS A 228 -3.79 -17.51 -15.37
C LYS A 228 -4.94 -16.64 -15.83
N LEU A 229 -5.75 -16.10 -14.92
CA LEU A 229 -6.90 -15.25 -15.22
C LEU A 229 -6.47 -14.01 -16.02
N ILE A 230 -5.48 -13.26 -15.55
CA ILE A 230 -4.98 -12.05 -16.22
C ILE A 230 -4.41 -12.35 -17.61
N MET A 231 -3.86 -13.56 -17.80
CA MET A 231 -3.27 -13.99 -19.06
C MET A 231 -4.29 -14.65 -20.00
N SER A 232 -5.40 -15.18 -19.49
CA SER A 232 -6.44 -15.91 -20.25
C SER A 232 -7.68 -15.06 -20.60
N HIS A 233 -8.04 -14.06 -19.77
CA HIS A 233 -9.19 -13.17 -19.98
C HIS A 233 -8.93 -12.22 -21.17
N HIS A 234 -8.94 -12.72 -22.41
CA HIS A 234 -9.14 -11.91 -23.62
C HIS A 234 -9.52 -12.72 -24.88
N ALA A 235 -9.78 -14.04 -24.78
CA ALA A 235 -10.27 -14.81 -25.91
C ALA A 235 -11.79 -14.68 -26.15
N GLU A 236 -12.58 -14.21 -25.16
CA GLU A 236 -14.05 -14.36 -25.20
C GLU A 236 -14.86 -13.06 -25.31
N ASP A 237 -14.24 -11.90 -25.54
CA ASP A 237 -14.99 -10.65 -25.83
C ASP A 237 -15.26 -10.44 -27.33
N GLY A 238 -15.17 -11.52 -28.11
CA GLY A 238 -15.35 -11.52 -29.55
C GLY A 238 -16.18 -12.70 -30.05
N CYS A 239 -17.18 -13.17 -29.29
CA CYS A 239 -18.18 -14.07 -29.86
C CYS A 239 -19.12 -13.25 -30.75
N LYS A 240 -18.77 -13.20 -32.04
CA LYS A 240 -19.67 -12.77 -33.11
C LYS A 240 -20.97 -13.56 -32.98
N VAL A 241 -22.09 -12.87 -32.90
CA VAL A 241 -23.41 -13.44 -33.14
C VAL A 241 -23.36 -14.09 -34.51
N GLY A 242 -23.27 -15.42 -34.52
CA GLY A 242 -23.48 -16.23 -35.72
C GLY A 242 -24.98 -16.27 -35.96
N ASP A 243 -25.41 -15.53 -36.97
CA ASP A 243 -26.67 -15.82 -37.65
C ASP A 243 -26.58 -17.24 -38.21
N ASP A 244 -27.37 -18.17 -37.67
CA ASP A 244 -27.78 -19.36 -38.40
C ASP A 244 -29.29 -19.58 -38.19
N GLU A 245 -30.02 -19.30 -39.27
CA GLU A 245 -31.43 -19.50 -39.45
C GLU A 245 -31.85 -20.99 -39.38
N ALA A 246 -32.96 -21.20 -38.69
CA ALA A 246 -34.09 -22.05 -39.08
C ALA A 246 -33.84 -23.38 -39.82
N LYS A 247 -34.02 -24.51 -39.11
CA LYS A 247 -35.00 -25.57 -39.42
C LYS A 247 -34.80 -26.80 -38.53
N ALA A 248 -35.82 -27.15 -37.73
CA ALA A 248 -36.41 -28.49 -37.72
C ALA A 248 -37.51 -28.57 -36.64
N LEU A 249 -38.76 -28.62 -37.11
CA LEU A 249 -39.92 -29.09 -36.37
C LEU A 249 -39.93 -30.63 -36.40
N VAL A 250 -40.06 -31.31 -35.25
CA VAL A 250 -40.90 -32.51 -35.09
C VAL A 250 -41.46 -32.52 -33.67
N ALA A 251 -42.73 -32.89 -33.57
CA ALA A 251 -43.64 -32.77 -32.44
C ALA A 251 -43.72 -34.04 -31.58
N VAL A 252 -44.05 -33.84 -30.28
CA VAL A 252 -44.96 -34.64 -29.40
C VAL A 252 -44.39 -36.02 -28.94
N GLU A 253 -44.38 -36.41 -27.65
CA GLU A 253 -45.47 -36.51 -26.65
C GLU A 253 -45.05 -36.18 -25.20
N GLU A 254 -46.07 -35.85 -24.42
CA GLU A 254 -46.09 -35.49 -22.99
C GLU A 254 -45.86 -36.71 -22.08
N ASP A 255 -45.19 -36.50 -20.94
CA ASP A 255 -45.57 -37.14 -19.68
C ASP A 255 -45.14 -36.30 -18.47
N ASP A 256 -46.03 -36.27 -17.49
CA ASP A 256 -46.23 -35.30 -16.40
C ASP A 256 -45.27 -35.47 -15.20
N SER A 257 -44.78 -34.35 -14.63
CA SER A 257 -44.68 -34.11 -13.17
C SER A 257 -44.04 -32.75 -12.84
N GLY A 258 -44.78 -31.91 -12.11
CA GLY A 258 -44.53 -30.51 -11.73
C GLY A 258 -43.22 -30.21 -10.97
N VAL A 259 -42.84 -28.96 -10.70
CA VAL A 259 -43.60 -27.72 -10.43
C VAL A 259 -42.74 -26.53 -10.87
N ALA A 260 -43.27 -25.64 -11.73
CA ALA A 260 -42.59 -24.43 -12.19
C ALA A 260 -43.32 -23.17 -11.68
N SER A 261 -42.63 -22.37 -10.85
CA SER A 261 -43.07 -21.04 -10.45
C SER A 261 -43.09 -20.10 -11.65
N LYS A 262 -44.26 -19.55 -11.98
CA LYS A 262 -44.42 -18.54 -13.05
C LYS A 262 -44.09 -17.16 -12.51
N THR A 263 -43.03 -16.53 -13.03
CA THR A 263 -42.79 -15.10 -12.88
C THR A 263 -43.58 -14.36 -13.95
N VAL A 264 -44.53 -13.52 -13.54
CA VAL A 264 -45.27 -12.63 -14.44
C VAL A 264 -44.51 -11.30 -14.51
N VAL A 265 -43.98 -10.96 -15.68
CA VAL A 265 -43.38 -9.65 -15.95
C VAL A 265 -44.45 -8.79 -16.62
N THR A 266 -44.93 -7.76 -15.93
CA THR A 266 -45.76 -6.72 -16.54
C THR A 266 -44.86 -5.65 -17.17
N ARG A 267 -45.29 -5.08 -18.30
CA ARG A 267 -44.55 -4.06 -19.07
C ARG A 267 -45.03 -2.63 -18.80
N GLU A 268 -45.80 -2.42 -17.74
CA GLU A 268 -46.28 -1.09 -17.35
C GLU A 268 -45.55 -0.60 -16.11
N TRP A 269 -44.97 0.60 -16.23
CA TRP A 269 -44.31 1.30 -15.14
C TRP A 269 -45.36 1.93 -14.22
N VAL A 270 -45.28 1.62 -12.93
CA VAL A 270 -46.07 2.31 -11.90
C VAL A 270 -45.32 3.60 -11.55
N VAL A 271 -45.96 4.74 -11.78
CA VAL A 271 -45.49 6.06 -11.32
C VAL A 271 -46.06 6.30 -9.93
N PHE A 272 -45.21 6.65 -8.97
CA PHE A 272 -45.64 7.11 -7.65
C PHE A 272 -45.81 8.62 -7.69
N ASP A 273 -46.99 9.11 -7.27
CA ASP A 273 -47.24 10.55 -7.10
C ASP A 273 -46.52 11.06 -5.84
N ASP A 274 -45.58 11.98 -6.02
CA ASP A 274 -45.01 12.79 -4.94
C ASP A 274 -46.01 13.93 -4.61
N GLY A 275 -46.79 13.73 -3.56
CA GLY A 275 -47.72 14.73 -3.04
C GLY A 275 -47.06 15.69 -2.04
N ASP A 276 -46.60 16.84 -2.52
CA ASP A 276 -46.43 18.05 -1.71
C ASP A 276 -47.79 18.71 -1.45
N VAL A 277 -47.97 19.33 -0.26
CA VAL A 277 -48.54 20.70 -0.02
C VAL A 277 -48.88 20.92 1.46
N ASP A 278 -48.10 21.83 2.06
CA ASP A 278 -48.41 22.95 2.97
C ASP A 278 -49.24 22.83 4.27
N GLY A 279 -48.55 23.13 5.39
CA GLY A 279 -48.66 24.43 6.08
C GLY A 279 -49.81 24.68 7.09
N ALA A 280 -49.47 24.80 8.39
CA ALA A 280 -49.75 25.97 9.25
C ALA A 280 -49.52 25.73 10.76
N GLY A 281 -48.81 26.66 11.42
CA GLY A 281 -49.30 27.24 12.69
C GLY A 281 -48.60 26.92 14.03
N ALA A 282 -47.63 27.78 14.39
CA ALA A 282 -47.35 28.32 15.73
C ALA A 282 -46.91 27.39 16.89
N ARG A 283 -45.71 27.62 17.45
CA ARG A 283 -45.42 28.57 18.55
C ARG A 283 -43.98 28.37 19.04
N GLY A 284 -43.25 29.47 19.26
CA GLY A 284 -41.87 29.44 19.71
C GLY A 284 -41.68 28.88 21.12
N ARG A 285 -40.54 28.20 21.33
CA ARG A 285 -39.90 28.12 22.64
C ARG A 285 -38.41 27.79 22.48
N GLN A 286 -37.59 28.76 22.86
CA GLN A 286 -36.16 28.64 23.05
C GLN A 286 -35.92 27.58 24.15
N GLY A 287 -35.23 26.49 23.79
CA GLY A 287 -34.98 25.35 24.66
C GLY A 287 -33.52 24.92 24.57
N HIS A 288 -32.82 25.14 25.68
CA HIS A 288 -31.48 24.65 25.96
C HIS A 288 -31.53 23.12 26.16
N PHE A 289 -30.76 22.36 25.40
CA PHE A 289 -30.37 20.95 25.63
C PHE A 289 -28.98 20.85 24.97
N GLY A 290 -27.88 20.54 25.66
CA GLY A 290 -27.72 19.50 26.67
C GLY A 290 -26.97 18.35 25.99
N ASP A 291 -25.65 18.34 26.17
CA ASP A 291 -24.68 17.25 25.95
C ASP A 291 -24.89 16.34 24.73
N TYR A 292 -24.37 16.78 23.58
CA TYR A 292 -23.98 15.85 22.52
C TYR A 292 -22.59 15.31 22.82
N VAL A 293 -22.53 14.06 23.28
CA VAL A 293 -21.28 13.32 23.48
C VAL A 293 -20.94 12.62 22.18
N ASP A 294 -19.79 12.95 21.59
CA ASP A 294 -19.27 12.33 20.38
C ASP A 294 -18.95 10.84 20.64
N PRO A 295 -19.61 9.88 19.95
CA PRO A 295 -19.44 8.45 20.21
C PRO A 295 -18.11 7.89 19.68
N PHE A 296 -17.23 8.70 19.09
CA PHE A 296 -15.93 8.27 18.56
C PHE A 296 -14.73 8.70 19.40
N VAL A 297 -14.92 9.41 20.51
CA VAL A 297 -13.83 9.78 21.42
C VAL A 297 -13.75 8.78 22.56
N GLY A 298 -13.09 7.64 22.31
CA GLY A 298 -12.67 6.72 23.36
C GLY A 298 -13.03 5.26 23.11
N ALA A 299 -12.36 4.63 22.14
CA ALA A 299 -12.24 3.18 22.11
C ALA A 299 -10.75 2.80 21.95
N PRO A 300 -10.17 2.00 22.86
CA PRO A 300 -8.83 1.45 22.74
C PRO A 300 -8.77 0.50 21.53
N TRP A 301 -7.61 0.45 20.88
CA TRP A 301 -7.30 -0.45 19.76
C TRP A 301 -7.36 -1.92 20.21
N VAL A 302 -8.56 -2.50 20.26
CA VAL A 302 -8.75 -3.94 20.39
C VAL A 302 -9.88 -4.35 19.46
N SER A 303 -9.52 -5.25 18.55
CA SER A 303 -10.41 -6.07 17.71
C SER A 303 -11.09 -5.39 16.53
N VAL A 304 -10.41 -5.45 15.38
CA VAL A 304 -11.10 -5.72 14.12
C VAL A 304 -10.52 -7.01 13.56
N ASN A 305 -11.21 -8.12 13.82
CA ASN A 305 -11.06 -9.35 13.04
C ASN A 305 -11.60 -9.06 11.65
N LEU A 306 -10.73 -8.97 10.65
CA LEU A 306 -11.11 -9.13 9.26
C LEU A 306 -10.98 -10.62 8.94
N LEU A 307 -12.15 -11.25 8.84
CA LEU A 307 -12.33 -12.48 8.08
C LEU A 307 -12.07 -12.16 6.61
N VAL A 308 -11.03 -12.78 6.05
CA VAL A 308 -10.98 -13.25 4.66
C VAL A 308 -10.43 -14.67 4.71
#